data_AF-A0A1V5W2X0-F1
#
_entry.id   AF-A0A1V5W2X0-F1
#
_cell.length_a   1.000
_cell.length_b   1.000
_cell.length_c   1.000
_cell.angle_alpha   90.00
_cell.angle_beta   90.00
_cell.angle_gamma   90.00
#
_symmetry.space_group_name_H-M   'P 1'
#
loop_
_entity.id
_entity.type
_entity.pdbx_description
1 polymer ?
#
loop_
_entity_poly.entity_id
_entity_poly.type
_entity_poly.pdbx_seq_one_letter_code
_entity_poly.pdbx_strand_id
1 'polypeptide(L)'
;MRTKYKLVMKPLNSDNPETMRIYKMVCDACERFNIYVMDFFETLAILEEKKAKGLADDETEKSIESVLSRIEEVSTAMKEIASTMSSLVELEEI
;
A
#
# COMPACT_ATOMS: atom_id res chain seq x y z
N MET A 1 1.80 15.86 -5.98
CA MET A 1 1.79 14.38 -6.11
C MET A 1 2.00 13.81 -4.73
N ARG A 2 1.11 12.92 -4.26
CA ARG A 2 1.29 12.21 -2.99
C ARG A 2 2.21 11.02 -3.27
N THR A 3 3.22 10.81 -2.42
CA THR A 3 4.16 9.70 -2.56
C THR A 3 3.43 8.38 -2.39
N LYS A 4 3.60 7.48 -3.35
CA LYS A 4 3.09 6.11 -3.25
C LYS A 4 4.23 5.24 -2.76
N TYR A 5 3.92 4.23 -1.97
CA TYR A 5 4.90 3.28 -1.47
C TYR A 5 4.48 1.86 -1.83
N LYS A 6 5.46 0.97 -1.97
CA LYS A 6 5.26 -0.47 -1.98
C LYS A 6 6.26 -1.16 -1.06
N LEU A 7 5.82 -2.26 -0.46
CA LEU A 7 6.68 -3.19 0.25
C LEU A 7 7.34 -4.12 -0.77
N VAL A 8 8.65 -4.28 -0.64
CA VAL A 8 9.43 -5.21 -1.46
C VAL A 8 10.16 -6.16 -0.52
N MET A 9 10.07 -7.46 -0.82
CA MET A 9 10.83 -8.49 -0.12
C MET A 9 12.25 -8.52 -0.64
N LYS A 10 13.23 -8.44 0.26
CA LYS A 10 14.64 -8.63 -0.07
C LYS A 10 14.88 -10.09 -0.47
N PRO A 11 15.72 -10.36 -1.48
CA PRO A 11 16.02 -11.72 -1.89
C PRO A 11 16.53 -12.57 -0.73
N LEU A 12 15.93 -13.74 -0.53
CA LEU A 12 16.38 -14.73 0.45
C LEU A 12 16.83 -15.99 -0.29
N ASN A 13 18.08 -16.40 -0.05
CA ASN A 13 18.59 -17.68 -0.53
C ASN A 13 18.74 -18.64 0.65
N SER A 14 17.94 -19.71 0.65
CA SER A 14 17.94 -20.73 1.71
C SER A 14 17.57 -22.08 1.12
N ASP A 15 18.34 -23.10 1.48
CA ASP A 15 18.05 -24.49 1.10
C ASP A 15 16.98 -25.14 2.02
N ASN A 16 16.54 -24.43 3.06
CA ASN A 16 15.52 -24.92 3.98
C ASN A 16 14.11 -24.72 3.39
N PRO A 17 13.34 -25.80 3.11
CA PRO A 17 12.03 -25.69 2.50
C PRO A 17 11.01 -24.92 3.34
N GLU A 18 11.08 -25.04 4.66
CA GLU A 18 10.16 -24.35 5.58
C GLU A 18 10.44 -22.85 5.62
N THR A 19 11.72 -22.46 5.59
CA THR A 19 12.12 -21.05 5.44
C THR A 19 11.58 -20.45 4.15
N MET A 20 11.73 -21.17 3.03
CA MET A 20 11.22 -20.70 1.73
C MET A 20 9.69 -20.63 1.68
N ARG A 21 8.99 -21.55 2.37
CA ARG A 21 7.54 -21.52 2.52
C ARG A 21 7.08 -20.28 3.27
N ILE A 22 7.69 -19.98 4.42
CA ILE A 22 7.39 -18.78 5.21
C ILE A 22 7.72 -17.51 4.40
N TYR A 23 8.87 -17.47 3.74
CA TYR A 23 9.26 -16.34 2.89
C TYR A 23 8.21 -16.04 1.81
N LYS A 24 7.72 -17.08 1.12
CA LYS A 24 6.65 -16.94 0.12
C LYS A 24 5.35 -16.38 0.73
N MET A 25 4.95 -16.86 1.91
CA MET A 25 3.76 -16.34 2.59
C MET A 25 3.88 -14.85 2.92
N VAL A 26 5.08 -14.39 3.28
CA VAL A 26 5.35 -12.97 3.56
C VAL A 26 5.38 -12.16 2.26
N CYS A 27 5.93 -12.70 1.17
CA CYS A 27 5.84 -12.08 -0.17
C CYS A 27 4.38 -11.84 -0.56
N ASP A 28 3.54 -12.87 -0.44
CA ASP A 28 2.11 -12.77 -0.76
C ASP A 28 1.41 -11.75 0.14
N ALA A 29 1.84 -11.60 1.40
CA ALA A 29 1.30 -10.59 2.30
C ALA A 29 1.71 -9.17 1.90
N CYS A 30 2.98 -8.94 1.56
CA CYS A 30 3.46 -7.65 1.06
C CYS A 30 2.71 -7.24 -0.22
N GLU A 31 2.51 -8.18 -1.14
CA GLU A 31 1.77 -7.92 -2.38
C GLU A 31 0.32 -7.52 -2.12
N ARG A 32 -0.37 -8.17 -1.16
CA ARG A 32 -1.72 -7.76 -0.77
C ARG A 32 -1.77 -6.33 -0.24
N PHE A 33 -0.81 -5.92 0.60
CA PHE A 33 -0.73 -4.54 1.08
C PHE A 33 -0.50 -3.55 -0.07
N ASN A 34 0.37 -3.90 -1.02
CA ASN A 34 0.64 -3.08 -2.20
C ASN A 34 -0.63 -2.89 -3.05
N ILE A 35 -1.39 -3.96 -3.28
CA ILE A 35 -2.65 -3.88 -4.03
C ILE A 35 -3.65 -2.97 -3.29
N TYR A 36 -3.85 -3.16 -1.99
CA TYR A 36 -4.81 -2.35 -1.24
C TYR A 36 -4.48 -0.85 -1.28
N VAL A 37 -3.22 -0.47 -1.11
CA VAL A 37 -2.85 0.96 -1.17
C VAL A 37 -3.03 1.52 -2.57
N MET A 38 -2.75 0.73 -3.62
CA MET A 38 -2.96 1.13 -5.01
C MET A 38 -4.44 1.30 -5.35
N ASP A 39 -5.31 0.41 -4.89
CA ASP A 39 -6.77 0.51 -5.07
C ASP A 39 -7.32 1.79 -4.41
N PHE A 40 -6.80 2.18 -3.24
CA PHE A 40 -7.18 3.44 -2.61
C PHE A 40 -6.72 4.65 -3.43
N PHE A 41 -5.51 4.63 -3.99
CA PHE A 41 -5.04 5.70 -4.87
C PHE A 41 -5.86 5.80 -6.16
N GLU A 42 -6.27 4.68 -6.75
CA GLU A 42 -7.16 4.67 -7.91
C GLU A 42 -8.54 5.24 -7.56
N THR A 43 -9.12 4.79 -6.44
CA THR A 43 -10.38 5.34 -5.92
C THR A 43 -10.29 6.85 -5.71
N LEU A 44 -9.21 7.32 -5.10
CA LEU A 44 -8.96 8.76 -4.91
C LEU A 44 -8.91 9.51 -6.24
N ALA A 45 -8.22 8.97 -7.25
CA ALA A 45 -8.13 9.59 -8.57
C ALA A 45 -9.51 9.73 -9.24
N ILE A 46 -10.36 8.71 -9.15
CA ILE A 46 -11.74 8.74 -9.67
C ILE A 46 -12.56 9.83 -8.97
N LEU A 47 -12.45 9.93 -7.64
CA LEU A 47 -13.19 10.94 -6.86
C LEU A 47 -12.68 12.36 -7.15
N GLU A 48 -11.36 12.56 -7.25
CA GLU A 48 -10.74 13.84 -7.61
C GLU A 48 -11.15 14.25 -9.04
N GLU A 49 -11.25 13.30 -9.98
CA GLU A 49 -11.75 13.56 -11.34
C GLU A 49 -13.23 13.98 -11.33
N LYS A 50 -14.08 13.29 -10.55
CA LYS A 50 -15.49 13.66 -10.37
C LYS A 50 -15.62 15.10 -9.83
N LYS A 51 -14.78 15.47 -8.86
CA LYS A 51 -14.68 16.83 -8.31
C LYS A 51 -14.22 17.85 -9.35
N ALA A 52 -13.17 17.55 -10.12
CA ALA A 52 -12.66 18.43 -11.16
C ALA A 52 -13.68 18.69 -12.29
N LYS A 53 -14.56 17.72 -12.56
CA LYS A 53 -15.67 17.85 -13.53
C LYS A 53 -16.87 18.64 -12.99
N GLY A 54 -16.83 19.12 -11.74
CA GLY A 54 -17.95 19.81 -11.11
C GLY A 54 -19.14 18.89 -10.80
N LEU A 55 -18.90 17.57 -10.72
CA LEU A 55 -19.92 16.55 -10.44
C LEU A 55 -19.90 16.10 -8.98
N ALA A 56 -19.05 16.69 -8.13
CA ALA A 56 -18.94 16.34 -6.72
C ALA A 56 -20.15 16.84 -5.93
N ASP A 57 -20.64 15.97 -5.07
CA ASP A 57 -21.60 16.22 -4.00
C ASP A 57 -20.87 16.14 -2.64
N ASP A 58 -21.58 16.46 -1.55
CA ASP A 58 -21.04 16.39 -0.18
C ASP A 58 -20.52 14.99 0.18
N GLU A 59 -21.09 13.93 -0.42
CA GLU A 59 -20.65 12.55 -0.22
C GLU A 59 -19.31 12.27 -0.91
N THR A 60 -19.07 12.89 -2.07
CA THR A 60 -17.80 12.82 -2.79
C THR A 60 -16.68 13.45 -1.97
N GLU A 61 -16.91 14.63 -1.38
CA GLU A 61 -15.93 15.29 -0.49
C GLU A 61 -15.59 14.41 0.72
N LYS A 62 -16.60 13.87 1.42
CA LYS A 62 -16.40 12.94 2.55
C LYS A 62 -15.68 11.66 2.15
N SER A 63 -15.97 11.14 0.97
CA SER A 63 -15.31 9.94 0.44
C SER A 63 -13.84 10.20 0.15
N ILE A 64 -13.50 11.38 -0.39
CA ILE A 64 -12.10 11.79 -0.59
C ILE A 64 -11.36 11.81 0.75
N GLU A 65 -11.92 12.47 1.77
CA GLU A 65 -11.32 12.52 3.12
C GLU A 65 -11.13 11.12 3.72
N SER A 66 -12.14 10.26 3.59
CA SER A 66 -12.10 8.88 4.08
C SER A 66 -11.01 8.06 3.39
N VAL A 67 -10.91 8.13 2.06
CA VAL A 67 -9.90 7.40 1.29
C VAL A 67 -8.49 7.92 1.63
N LEU A 68 -8.32 9.24 1.79
CA LEU A 68 -7.05 9.81 2.21
C LEU A 68 -6.61 9.29 3.58
N SER A 69 -7.54 9.23 4.54
CA SER A 69 -7.27 8.66 5.85
C SER A 69 -6.81 7.19 5.76
N ARG A 70 -7.44 6.38 4.89
CA ARG A 70 -7.03 4.97 4.68
C ARG A 70 -5.68 4.84 4.01
N ILE A 71 -5.36 5.70 3.06
CA ILE A 71 -4.01 5.73 2.44
C ILE A 71 -2.95 6.01 3.51
N GLU A 72 -3.20 6.97 4.41
CA GLU A 72 -2.28 7.33 5.48
C GLU A 72 -2.08 6.18 6.48
N GLU A 73 -3.18 5.56 6.93
CA GLU A 73 -3.13 4.40 7.82
C GLU A 73 -2.31 3.25 7.22
N VAL A 74 -2.62 2.85 5.98
CA VAL A 74 -1.92 1.75 5.30
C VAL A 74 -0.46 2.11 5.04
N SER A 75 -0.17 3.33 4.60
CA SER A 75 1.21 3.80 4.38
C SER A 75 2.03 3.79 5.68
N THR A 76 1.40 4.13 6.82
CA THR A 76 2.04 4.08 8.14
C THR A 76 2.35 2.64 8.53
N ALA A 77 1.37 1.73 8.39
CA ALA A 77 1.59 0.31 8.65
C ALA A 77 2.71 -0.28 7.77
N MET A 78 2.77 0.09 6.49
CA MET A 78 3.84 -0.33 5.59
C MET A 78 5.22 0.16 6.05
N LYS A 79 5.33 1.42 6.48
CA LYS A 79 6.57 1.97 7.06
C LYS A 79 6.99 1.20 8.32
N GLU A 80 6.04 0.89 9.20
CA GLU A 80 6.30 0.11 10.41
C GLU A 80 6.77 -1.32 10.11
N ILE A 81 6.15 -1.98 9.12
CA ILE A 81 6.56 -3.31 8.65
C ILE A 81 8.01 -3.26 8.14
N ALA A 82 8.32 -2.33 7.24
CA ALA A 82 9.67 -2.18 6.69
C ALA A 82 10.71 -1.83 7.76
N SER A 83 10.33 -1.06 8.79
CA SER A 83 11.21 -0.76 9.92
C SER A 83 11.45 -1.99 10.80
N THR A 84 10.38 -2.70 11.18
CA THR A 84 10.43 -3.84 12.11
C THR A 84 11.10 -5.06 11.47
N MET A 85 10.87 -5.26 10.17
CA MET A 85 11.39 -6.38 9.39
C MET A 85 12.46 -5.91 8.39
N SER A 86 13.25 -4.90 8.72
CA SER A 86 14.22 -4.25 7.81
C SER A 86 15.28 -5.18 7.20
N SER A 87 15.53 -6.34 7.81
CA SER A 87 16.39 -7.38 7.24
C SER A 87 15.75 -8.16 6.09
N LEU A 88 14.43 -8.11 5.94
CA LEU A 88 13.64 -8.92 5.00
C LEU A 88 12.76 -8.08 4.06
N VAL A 89 12.32 -6.90 4.50
CA VAL A 89 11.39 -6.04 3.79
C VAL A 89 11.98 -4.66 3.64
N GLU A 90 11.77 -4.03 2.50
CA GLU A 90 12.07 -2.63 2.24
C GLU A 90 10.84 -1.89 1.73
N LEU A 91 10.86 -0.57 1.89
CA LEU A 91 9.83 0.33 1.40
C LEU A 91 10.40 1.09 0.19
N GLU A 92 9.77 0.93 -0.96
CA GLU A 92 10.13 1.65 -2.19
C GLU A 92 9.09 2.72 -2.50
N GLU A 93 9.52 3.91 -2.89
CA GLU A 93 8.65 4.95 -3.45
C GLU A 93 8.36 4.67 -4.94
N ILE A 94 7.11 4.89 -5.37
CA ILE A 94 6.65 4.68 -6.76
C ILE A 94 5.83 5.85 -7.31
#